data_AF-A0A7Y4XDU1-F1
#
_entry.id   AF-A0A7Y4XDU1-F1
#
_cell.length_a   1.000
_cell.length_b   1.000
_cell.length_c   1.000
_cell.angle_alpha   90.00
_cell.angle_beta   90.00
_cell.angle_gamma   90.00
#
_symmetry.space_group_name_H-M   'P 1'
#
loop_
_entity.id
_entity.type
_entity.pdbx_description
1 polymer ?
#
loop_
_entity_poly.entity_id
_entity_poly.type
_entity_poly.pdbx_seq_one_letter_code
_entity_poly.pdbx_strand_id
1 'polypeptide(L)'
;MNRSTASLNGRAELALIALALIWGTSHVITKNILTAHTPFFYNSLRFGFASLCFGLLFAGHLRRAQPREIKQGALLGLCSFIGIICYSVGLIFTAASKAGFITGLYLVFTPLVAFALFRARPAADHLVG
;
A
#
# COMPACT_ATOMS: atom_id res chain seq x y z
N MET A 1 15.77 21.68 -24.76
CA MET A 1 15.25 20.29 -24.69
C MET A 1 16.28 19.47 -23.92
N ASN A 2 16.14 19.44 -22.60
CA ASN A 2 17.25 19.26 -21.66
C ASN A 2 17.47 17.77 -21.31
N ARG A 3 18.59 17.21 -21.76
CA ARG A 3 19.05 15.83 -21.49
C ARG A 3 19.52 15.63 -20.02
N SER A 4 18.81 16.18 -19.04
CA SER A 4 19.33 16.35 -17.67
C SER A 4 18.44 15.76 -16.56
N THR A 5 17.59 14.78 -16.85
CA THR A 5 16.88 13.97 -15.85
C THR A 5 17.18 12.47 -15.95
N ALA A 6 18.05 12.05 -16.87
CA ALA A 6 18.46 10.64 -17.00
C ALA A 6 19.59 10.22 -16.02
N SER A 7 20.13 11.14 -15.20
CA SER A 7 21.33 10.90 -14.38
C SER A 7 21.09 10.78 -12.86
N LEU A 8 19.86 10.48 -12.42
CA LEU A 8 19.57 10.22 -10.99
C LEU A 8 19.14 8.77 -10.69
N ASN A 9 19.11 7.89 -11.69
CA ASN A 9 18.20 6.74 -11.63
C ASN A 9 18.71 5.49 -10.91
N GLY A 10 20.02 5.30 -10.67
CA GLY A 10 20.47 4.07 -10.00
C GLY A 10 19.90 3.90 -8.58
N ARG A 11 19.76 5.00 -7.83
CA ARG A 11 19.20 4.96 -6.45
C ARG A 11 17.68 4.78 -6.44
N ALA A 12 16.98 5.40 -7.39
CA ALA A 12 15.53 5.26 -7.53
C ALA A 12 15.15 3.85 -8.00
N GLU A 13 15.87 3.31 -8.99
CA GLU A 13 15.71 1.93 -9.47
C GLU A 13 16.04 0.93 -8.38
N LEU A 14 17.15 1.11 -7.64
CA LEU A 14 17.47 0.27 -6.48
C LEU A 14 16.39 0.33 -5.41
N ALA A 15 15.83 1.52 -5.14
CA ALA A 15 14.73 1.66 -4.19
C ALA A 15 13.46 0.94 -4.66
N LEU A 16 13.14 0.98 -5.97
CA LEU A 16 12.02 0.25 -6.55
C LEU A 16 12.24 -1.26 -6.51
N ILE A 17 13.45 -1.74 -6.80
CA ILE A 17 13.80 -3.17 -6.70
C ILE A 17 13.71 -3.63 -5.24
N ALA A 18 14.27 -2.85 -4.29
CA ALA A 18 14.18 -3.16 -2.88
C ALA A 18 12.73 -3.18 -2.39
N LEU A 19 11.93 -2.20 -2.81
CA LEU A 19 10.50 -2.15 -2.51
C LEU A 19 9.77 -3.38 -3.07
N ALA A 20 10.04 -3.76 -4.32
CA ALA A 20 9.47 -4.94 -4.96
C ALA A 20 9.84 -6.24 -4.23
N LEU A 21 11.10 -6.37 -3.78
CA LEU A 21 11.56 -7.51 -2.99
C LEU A 21 10.87 -7.56 -1.61
N ILE A 22 10.82 -6.43 -0.90
CA ILE A 22 10.18 -6.33 0.42
C ILE A 22 8.69 -6.65 0.31
N TRP A 23 8.00 -6.08 -0.68
CA TRP A 23 6.59 -6.35 -0.90
C TRP A 23 6.34 -7.80 -1.32
N GLY A 24 7.08 -8.31 -2.32
CA GLY A 24 6.90 -9.67 -2.82
C GLY A 24 7.13 -10.74 -1.75
N THR A 25 8.21 -10.62 -0.98
CA THR A 25 8.50 -11.54 0.14
C THR A 25 7.45 -11.46 1.24
N SER A 26 6.94 -10.26 1.55
CA SER A 26 5.88 -10.08 2.54
C SER A 26 4.61 -10.85 2.19
N HIS A 27 4.22 -10.93 0.90
CA HIS A 27 3.03 -11.69 0.49
C HIS A 27 3.16 -13.19 0.76
N VAL A 28 4.35 -13.74 0.51
CA VAL A 28 4.68 -15.14 0.78
C VAL A 28 4.66 -15.41 2.28
N ILE A 29 5.29 -14.53 3.07
CA ILE A 29 5.31 -14.63 4.53
C ILE A 29 3.88 -14.56 5.11
N THR A 30 3.07 -13.59 4.68
CA THR A 30 1.69 -13.46 5.14
C THR A 30 0.86 -14.70 4.80
N LYS A 31 1.00 -15.27 3.59
CA LYS A 31 0.33 -16.54 3.23
C LYS A 31 0.76 -17.69 4.15
N ASN A 32 2.04 -17.78 4.50
CA ASN A 32 2.56 -18.79 5.42
C ASN A 32 2.12 -18.58 6.88
N ILE A 33 1.90 -17.34 7.30
CA ILE A 33 1.32 -17.05 8.63
C ILE A 33 -0.17 -17.42 8.64
N LEU A 34 -0.87 -17.17 7.54
CA LEU A 34 -2.29 -17.47 7.37
C LEU A 34 -2.63 -18.97 7.34
N THR A 35 -1.65 -19.86 7.13
CA THR A 35 -1.85 -21.32 7.26
C THR A 35 -1.85 -21.75 8.73
N ALA A 36 -1.17 -21.02 9.61
CA ALA A 36 -1.08 -21.32 11.04
C ALA A 36 -2.02 -20.46 11.91
N HIS A 37 -2.38 -19.26 11.45
CA HIS A 37 -3.15 -18.27 12.22
C HIS A 37 -4.26 -17.63 11.39
N THR A 38 -5.33 -17.19 12.07
CA THR A 38 -6.45 -16.53 11.39
C THR A 38 -6.06 -15.14 10.86
N PRO A 39 -6.66 -14.70 9.73
CA PRO A 39 -6.42 -13.36 9.18
C PRO A 39 -6.68 -12.24 10.18
N PHE A 40 -7.69 -12.41 11.04
CA PHE A 40 -8.05 -11.44 12.06
C PHE A 40 -6.95 -11.29 13.11
N PHE A 41 -6.35 -12.38 13.57
CA PHE A 41 -5.28 -12.33 14.56
C PHE A 41 -4.03 -11.62 14.01
N TYR A 42 -3.61 -11.99 12.79
CA TYR A 42 -2.47 -11.36 12.12
C TYR A 42 -2.68 -9.85 11.91
N ASN A 43 -3.86 -9.46 11.40
CA ASN A 43 -4.17 -8.06 11.15
C ASN A 43 -4.30 -7.27 12.46
N SER A 44 -4.96 -7.80 13.49
CA SER A 44 -5.07 -7.12 14.78
C SER A 44 -3.71 -6.84 15.43
N LEU A 45 -2.76 -7.78 15.36
CA LEU A 45 -1.39 -7.54 15.83
C LEU A 45 -0.68 -6.47 15.01
N ARG A 46 -0.75 -6.55 13.67
CA ARG A 46 -0.08 -5.61 12.78
C ARG A 46 -0.61 -4.18 12.94
N PHE A 47 -1.93 -3.99 12.89
CA PHE A 47 -2.55 -2.67 13.05
C PHE A 47 -2.51 -2.19 14.49
N GLY A 48 -2.61 -3.08 15.48
CA GLY A 48 -2.46 -2.73 16.90
C GLY A 48 -1.05 -2.20 17.20
N PHE A 49 -0.02 -2.90 16.72
CA PHE A 49 1.37 -2.45 16.85
C PHE A 49 1.62 -1.13 16.13
N ALA A 50 1.15 -0.99 14.88
CA ALA A 50 1.26 0.26 14.14
C ALA A 50 0.55 1.43 14.86
N SER A 51 -0.68 1.19 15.35
CA SER A 51 -1.45 2.19 16.09
C SER A 51 -0.76 2.62 17.38
N LEU A 52 -0.12 1.68 18.10
CA LEU A 52 0.60 1.98 19.33
C LEU A 52 1.88 2.78 19.04
N CYS A 53 2.68 2.35 18.06
CA CYS A 53 3.89 3.08 17.66
C CYS A 53 3.56 4.49 17.18
N PHE A 54 2.62 4.65 16.24
CA PHE A 54 2.24 5.96 15.74
C PHE A 54 1.53 6.81 16.79
N GLY A 55 0.71 6.20 17.64
CA GLY A 55 0.06 6.86 18.76
C GLY A 55 1.08 7.45 19.74
N LEU A 56 2.16 6.74 20.03
CA LEU A 56 3.25 7.22 20.90
C LEU A 56 4.13 8.28 20.21
N LEU A 57 4.56 8.04 18.97
CA LEU A 57 5.41 8.96 18.20
C LEU A 57 4.72 10.30 17.91
N PHE A 58 3.42 10.28 17.63
CA PHE A 58 2.65 11.46 17.26
C PHE A 58 1.64 11.89 18.32
N ALA A 59 1.79 11.43 19.57
CA ALA A 59 0.90 11.77 20.69
C ALA A 59 0.66 13.28 20.83
N GLY A 60 1.73 14.08 20.66
CA GLY A 60 1.67 15.54 20.74
C GLY A 60 0.84 16.18 19.62
N HIS A 61 0.88 15.62 18.41
CA HIS A 61 0.08 16.08 17.27
C HIS A 61 -1.38 15.60 17.40
N LEU A 62 -1.58 14.38 17.89
CA LEU A 62 -2.91 13.81 18.09
C LEU A 62 -3.72 14.58 19.15
N ARG A 63 -3.06 15.11 20.19
CA ARG A 63 -3.70 15.97 21.20
C ARG A 63 -4.13 17.34 20.66
N ARG A 64 -3.53 17.80 19.56
CA ARG A 64 -3.88 19.07 18.89
C ARG A 64 -4.81 18.86 17.69
N ALA A 65 -5.11 17.61 17.34
CA ALA A 65 -5.95 17.28 16.21
C ALA A 65 -7.39 17.73 16.44
N GLN A 66 -7.99 18.31 15.40
CA GLN A 66 -9.40 18.67 15.44
C GLN A 66 -10.29 17.43 15.34
N PRO A 67 -11.52 17.46 15.90
CA PRO A 67 -12.47 16.35 15.79
C PRO A 67 -12.78 15.95 14.34
N ARG A 68 -12.69 16.90 13.40
CA ARG A 68 -12.83 16.65 11.96
C ARG A 68 -11.70 15.78 11.40
N GLU A 69 -10.46 16.06 11.79
CA GLU A 69 -9.27 15.32 11.37
C GLU A 69 -9.30 13.90 11.93
N ILE A 70 -9.73 13.75 13.19
CA ILE A 70 -9.92 12.43 13.82
C ILE A 70 -11.01 11.63 13.09
N LYS A 71 -12.14 12.27 12.73
CA LYS A 71 -13.21 11.61 11.98
C LYS A 71 -12.76 11.18 10.58
N GLN A 72 -11.99 12.01 9.88
CA GLN A 72 -11.43 11.68 8.57
C GLN A 72 -10.40 10.54 8.67
N GLY A 73 -9.52 10.60 9.66
CA GLY A 73 -8.56 9.53 9.95
C GLY A 73 -9.25 8.21 10.29
N ALA A 74 -10.29 8.24 11.11
CA ALA A 74 -11.10 7.07 11.43
C ALA A 74 -11.81 6.50 10.19
N LEU A 75 -12.34 7.35 9.30
CA LEU A 75 -12.98 6.91 8.06
C LEU A 75 -11.96 6.25 7.11
N LEU A 76 -10.78 6.86 6.93
CA LEU A 76 -9.66 6.29 6.16
C LEU A 76 -9.18 4.97 6.75
N GLY A 77 -9.06 4.90 8.08
CA GLY A 77 -8.72 3.68 8.80
C GLY A 77 -9.73 2.56 8.57
N LEU A 78 -11.03 2.88 8.66
CA LEU A 78 -12.10 1.93 8.40
C LEU A 78 -12.09 1.43 6.95
N CYS A 79 -11.95 2.33 5.97
CA CYS A 79 -11.82 1.95 4.56
C CYS A 79 -10.61 1.03 4.33
N SER A 80 -9.48 1.35 4.94
CA SER A 80 -8.25 0.54 4.86
C SER A 80 -8.44 -0.84 5.51
N PHE A 81 -9.16 -0.90 6.64
CA PHE A 81 -9.48 -2.14 7.35
C PHE A 81 -10.38 -3.06 6.53
N ILE A 82 -11.39 -2.50 5.86
CA ILE A 82 -12.24 -3.27 4.94
C ILE A 82 -11.39 -3.81 3.78
N GLY A 83 -10.53 -2.96 3.21
CA GLY A 83 -9.63 -3.35 2.13
C GLY A 83 -8.69 -4.50 2.51
N ILE A 84 -8.03 -4.40 3.68
CA ILE A 84 -7.07 -5.41 4.13
C ILE A 84 -7.75 -6.72 4.54
N ILE A 85 -8.97 -6.69 5.09
CA ILE A 85 -9.74 -7.91 5.35
C ILE A 85 -10.11 -8.58 4.03
N CYS A 86 -10.65 -7.82 3.08
CA CYS A 86 -11.01 -8.35 1.75
C CYS A 86 -9.78 -8.99 1.08
N TYR A 87 -8.64 -8.29 1.13
CA TYR A 87 -7.37 -8.81 0.64
C TYR A 87 -6.94 -10.09 1.37
N SER A 88 -6.94 -10.10 2.70
CA SER A 88 -6.48 -11.24 3.50
C SER A 88 -7.37 -12.47 3.32
N VAL A 89 -8.68 -12.27 3.19
CA VAL A 89 -9.64 -13.33 2.89
C VAL A 89 -9.45 -13.83 1.46
N GLY A 90 -9.30 -12.95 0.47
CA GLY A 90 -8.99 -13.33 -0.91
C GLY A 90 -7.68 -14.12 -1.03
N LEU A 91 -6.69 -13.79 -0.18
CA LEU A 91 -5.43 -14.50 -0.08
C LEU A 91 -5.59 -15.91 0.49
N ILE A 92 -6.62 -16.23 1.26
CA ILE A 92 -6.91 -17.61 1.69
C ILE A 92 -7.26 -18.47 0.48
N PHE A 93 -8.14 -17.97 -0.40
CA PHE A 93 -8.63 -18.69 -1.57
C PHE A 93 -7.65 -18.72 -2.75
N THR A 94 -6.60 -17.90 -2.70
CA THR A 94 -5.67 -17.70 -3.83
C THR A 94 -4.23 -18.07 -3.45
N ALA A 95 -3.42 -18.49 -4.42
CA ALA A 95 -1.99 -18.69 -4.22
C ALA A 95 -1.26 -17.33 -4.07
N ALA A 96 -0.22 -17.28 -3.25
CA ALA A 96 0.57 -16.04 -3.05
C ALA A 96 1.09 -15.45 -4.37
N SER A 97 1.46 -16.32 -5.32
CA SER A 97 1.89 -15.91 -6.68
C SER A 97 0.78 -15.18 -7.45
N LYS A 98 -0.45 -15.69 -7.43
CA LYS A 98 -1.59 -15.05 -8.13
C LYS A 98 -2.00 -13.74 -7.46
N ALA A 99 -1.96 -13.68 -6.13
CA ALA A 99 -2.22 -12.45 -5.39
C ALA A 99 -1.17 -11.38 -5.68
N GLY A 100 0.12 -11.73 -5.64
CA GLY A 100 1.21 -10.81 -6.01
C GLY A 100 1.11 -10.32 -7.46
N PHE A 101 0.69 -11.18 -8.39
CA PHE A 101 0.44 -10.78 -9.77
C PHE A 101 -0.70 -9.77 -9.91
N ILE A 102 -1.84 -9.97 -9.23
CA ILE A 102 -2.97 -9.04 -9.24
C ILE A 102 -2.57 -7.69 -8.62
N THR A 103 -1.82 -7.70 -7.51
CA THR A 103 -1.29 -6.47 -6.90
C THR A 103 -0.30 -5.75 -7.83
N GLY A 104 0.50 -6.50 -8.60
CA GLY A 104 1.37 -5.93 -9.64
C GLY A 104 0.59 -5.28 -10.79
N LEU A 105 -0.50 -5.93 -11.25
CA LEU A 105 -1.39 -5.37 -12.28
C LEU A 105 -2.07 -4.07 -11.83
N TYR A 106 -2.37 -3.92 -10.54
CA TYR A 106 -2.91 -2.67 -10.01
C TYR A 106 -2.02 -1.46 -10.32
N LEU A 107 -0.69 -1.61 -10.38
CA LEU A 107 0.21 -0.51 -10.76
C LEU A 107 -0.04 0.00 -12.18
N VAL A 108 -0.43 -0.90 -13.10
CA VAL A 108 -0.80 -0.54 -14.48
C VAL A 108 -2.19 0.08 -14.52
N PHE A 109 -3.13 -0.42 -13.72
CA PHE A 109 -4.49 0.12 -13.66
C PHE A 109 -4.58 1.46 -12.93
N THR A 110 -3.69 1.74 -11.98
CA THR A 110 -3.67 2.98 -11.18
C THR A 110 -3.66 4.25 -12.06
N PRO A 111 -2.74 4.43 -13.02
CA PRO A 111 -2.76 5.59 -13.91
C PRO A 111 -4.00 5.59 -14.83
N LEU A 112 -4.50 4.42 -15.23
CA LEU A 112 -5.69 4.29 -16.08
C LEU A 112 -6.96 4.80 -15.36
N VAL A 113 -7.14 4.40 -14.10
CA VAL A 113 -8.24 4.84 -13.25
C VAL A 113 -8.06 6.30 -12.87
N ALA A 114 -6.83 6.75 -12.58
CA ALA A 114 -6.56 8.16 -12.30
C ALA A 114 -6.95 9.07 -13.48
N PHE A 115 -6.65 8.66 -14.71
CA PHE A 115 -7.07 9.36 -15.92
C PHE A 115 -8.60 9.42 -16.05
N ALA A 116 -9.27 8.29 -15.81
CA ALA A 116 -10.73 8.19 -15.93
C ALA A 116 -11.47 9.03 -14.86
N LEU A 117 -10.99 9.02 -13.61
CA LEU A 117 -11.69 9.62 -12.47
C LEU A 117 -11.39 11.11 -12.30
N PHE A 118 -10.14 11.53 -12.50
CA PHE A 118 -9.72 12.91 -12.25
C PHE A 118 -9.67 13.77 -13.52
N ARG A 119 -9.86 13.17 -14.72
CA ARG A 119 -9.63 13.84 -16.02
C ARG A 119 -8.27 14.55 -16.14
N ALA A 120 -7.35 14.25 -15.21
CA ALA A 120 -5.99 14.75 -15.22
C ALA A 120 -5.32 14.10 -16.43
N ARG A 121 -5.15 14.86 -17.51
CA ARG A 121 -4.40 14.41 -18.67
C ARG A 121 -3.00 14.03 -18.17
N PRO A 122 -2.60 12.75 -18.20
CA PRO A 122 -1.20 12.41 -17.98
C PRO A 122 -0.42 13.18 -19.04
N ALA A 123 0.62 13.90 -18.63
CA ALA A 123 1.58 14.45 -19.57
C ALA A 123 2.05 13.30 -20.48
N ALA A 124 2.04 13.51 -21.80
CA ALA A 124 2.27 12.49 -22.83
C ALA A 124 3.60 11.72 -22.65
N ASP A 125 4.49 12.31 -21.85
CA ASP A 125 5.80 11.89 -21.41
C ASP A 125 5.78 10.54 -20.66
N HIS A 126 4.68 10.19 -19.98
CA HIS A 126 4.55 8.97 -19.16
C HIS A 126 3.86 7.77 -19.86
N LEU A 127 3.44 7.93 -21.13
CA LEU A 127 2.80 6.84 -21.88
C LEU A 127 3.81 6.00 -22.67
N VAL A 128 5.08 6.40 -22.76
CA VAL A 128 6.11 5.73 -23.57
C VAL A 128 7.35 5.30 -22.74
N GLY A 129 7.41 5.56 -21.43
CA GLY A 129 8.53 5.10 -20.59
C GLY A 129 8.42 5.51 -19.13
#